data_AF-A0A4Y2E5B6-F1
#
_entry.id   AF-A0A4Y2E5B6-F1
#
_cell.length_a   1.000
_cell.length_b   1.000
_cell.length_c   1.000
_cell.angle_alpha   90.00
_cell.angle_beta   90.00
_cell.angle_gamma   90.00
#
_symmetry.space_group_name_H-M   'P 1'
#
loop_
_entity.id
_entity.type
_entity.pdbx_description
1 polymer ?
#
loop_
_entity_poly.entity_id
_entity_poly.type
_entity_poly.pdbx_seq_one_letter_code
_entity_poly.pdbx_strand_id
1 'polypeptide(L)'
;MVAMFSVRDYCDMYLMYVRCNGNALRTAREYARRYPSRRPPDVSVIRRLDDRLRNTGSVLPTANLHDTGRPRSGLTVAQADAILQRVEETPEVSTRALAREMTSSKSTVHRLLRSERLHPFRYTTVQGLKPDDFQKRVAFCEWLLQQQNTDN
;
A
#
# COMPACT_ATOMS: atom_id res chain seq x y z
N MET A 1 -13.76 -9.83 -4.94
CA MET A 1 -14.94 -10.04 -5.81
C MET A 1 -14.44 -10.45 -7.17
N VAL A 2 -14.86 -11.61 -7.68
CA VAL A 2 -14.46 -12.13 -9.00
C VAL A 2 -15.10 -11.25 -10.08
N ALA A 3 -14.35 -10.91 -11.13
CA ALA A 3 -14.88 -10.13 -12.25
C ALA A 3 -16.12 -10.83 -12.83
N MET A 4 -17.19 -10.06 -13.08
CA MET A 4 -18.48 -10.56 -13.57
C MET A 4 -18.38 -11.32 -14.91
N PHE A 5 -17.35 -11.00 -15.70
CA PHE A 5 -17.01 -11.63 -16.96
C PHE A 5 -15.51 -11.92 -16.98
N SER A 6 -15.10 -13.01 -17.63
CA SER A 6 -13.68 -13.34 -17.77
C SER A 6 -12.99 -12.38 -18.75
N VAL A 7 -11.65 -12.35 -18.76
CA VAL A 7 -10.87 -11.60 -19.76
C VAL A 7 -11.28 -12.01 -21.17
N ARG A 8 -11.46 -13.32 -21.39
CA ARG A 8 -11.89 -13.87 -22.68
C ARG A 8 -13.25 -13.33 -23.11
N ASP A 9 -14.20 -13.26 -22.20
CA ASP A 9 -15.52 -12.70 -22.48
C ASP A 9 -15.43 -11.22 -22.89
N TYR A 10 -14.63 -10.42 -22.18
CA TYR A 10 -14.42 -9.02 -22.55
C TYR A 10 -13.76 -8.87 -23.92
N CYS A 11 -12.76 -9.70 -24.25
CA CYS A 11 -12.16 -9.69 -25.59
C CYS A 11 -13.17 -10.05 -26.67
N ASP A 12 -13.96 -11.11 -26.47
CA ASP A 12 -15.00 -11.54 -27.40
C ASP A 12 -16.08 -10.43 -27.58
N MET A 13 -16.44 -9.72 -26.50
CA MET A 13 -17.35 -8.58 -26.55
C MET A 13 -16.78 -7.43 -27.38
N TYR A 14 -15.51 -7.06 -27.17
CA TYR A 14 -14.88 -5.96 -27.89
C TYR A 14 -14.73 -6.26 -29.38
N LEU A 15 -14.35 -7.50 -29.73
CA LEU A 15 -14.29 -7.94 -31.13
C LEU A 15 -15.66 -7.85 -31.80
N MET A 16 -16.74 -8.21 -31.11
CA MET A 16 -18.10 -8.05 -31.62
C MET A 16 -18.52 -6.58 -31.72
N TYR A 17 -18.10 -5.74 -30.77
CA TYR A 17 -18.37 -4.30 -30.78
C TYR A 17 -17.78 -3.60 -31.99
N VAL A 18 -16.53 -3.93 -32.33
CA VAL A 18 -15.87 -3.45 -33.55
C VAL A 18 -16.63 -3.91 -34.80
N ARG A 19 -17.05 -5.17 -34.88
CA ARG A 19 -17.86 -5.70 -36.01
C ARG A 19 -19.24 -5.04 -36.12
N CYS A 20 -19.79 -4.58 -35.01
CA CYS A 20 -21.06 -3.87 -34.96
C CYS A 20 -20.90 -2.36 -35.17
N ASN A 21 -19.75 -1.89 -35.68
CA ASN A 21 -19.44 -0.48 -35.92
C ASN A 21 -19.64 0.41 -34.69
N GLY A 22 -19.25 -0.09 -33.50
CA GLY A 22 -19.39 0.65 -32.25
C GLY A 22 -20.83 0.71 -31.70
N ASN A 23 -21.76 -0.09 -32.21
CA ASN A 23 -23.11 -0.13 -31.69
C ASN A 23 -23.25 -1.15 -30.54
N ALA A 24 -23.28 -0.66 -29.31
CA ALA A 24 -23.34 -1.49 -28.11
C ALA A 24 -24.64 -2.33 -28.00
N LEU A 25 -25.78 -1.81 -28.46
CA LEU A 25 -27.05 -2.55 -28.42
C LEU A 25 -27.04 -3.73 -29.39
N ARG A 26 -26.59 -3.50 -30.63
CA ARG A 26 -26.43 -4.55 -31.64
C ARG A 26 -25.43 -5.61 -31.18
N THR A 27 -24.34 -5.15 -30.55
CA THR A 27 -23.30 -6.03 -30.00
C THR A 27 -23.86 -6.96 -28.93
N ALA A 28 -24.65 -6.46 -27.98
CA ALA A 28 -25.26 -7.29 -26.94
C ALA A 28 -26.18 -8.38 -27.54
N ARG A 29 -26.98 -8.04 -28.54
CA ARG A 29 -27.88 -8.98 -29.23
C ARG A 29 -27.11 -10.06 -29.98
N GLU A 30 -26.10 -9.68 -30.78
CA GLU A 30 -25.28 -10.63 -31.51
C GLU A 30 -24.43 -11.51 -30.59
N TYR A 31 -23.92 -10.94 -29.49
CA TYR A 31 -23.18 -11.70 -28.48
C TYR A 31 -24.06 -12.78 -27.84
N ALA A 32 -25.29 -12.43 -27.44
CA ALA A 32 -26.26 -13.38 -26.89
C ALA A 32 -26.60 -14.50 -27.90
N ARG A 33 -26.75 -14.14 -29.19
CA ARG A 33 -27.02 -15.09 -30.28
C ARG A 33 -25.85 -16.05 -30.52
N ARG A 34 -24.61 -15.53 -30.47
CA ARG A 34 -23.38 -16.27 -30.78
C ARG A 34 -22.91 -17.15 -29.61
N TYR A 35 -23.19 -16.74 -28.38
CA TYR A 35 -22.77 -17.47 -27.17
C TYR A 35 -23.96 -17.77 -26.24
N PRO A 36 -24.88 -18.68 -26.62
CA PRO A 36 -26.10 -18.95 -25.84
C PRO A 36 -25.84 -19.50 -24.44
N SER A 37 -24.70 -20.18 -24.24
CA SER A 37 -24.29 -20.75 -22.95
C SER A 37 -23.62 -19.75 -22.01
N ARG A 38 -23.31 -18.53 -22.50
CA ARG A 38 -22.68 -17.48 -21.69
C ARG A 38 -23.70 -16.44 -21.26
N ARG A 39 -23.44 -15.79 -20.13
CA ARG A 39 -24.25 -14.64 -19.70
C ARG A 39 -24.15 -13.52 -20.75
N PRO A 40 -25.29 -12.97 -21.24
CA PRO A 40 -25.25 -11.85 -22.16
C PRO A 40 -24.81 -10.56 -21.44
N PRO A 41 -23.93 -9.75 -22.04
CA PRO A 41 -23.57 -8.46 -21.49
C PRO A 41 -24.71 -7.46 -21.64
N ASP A 42 -24.82 -6.57 -20.66
CA ASP A 42 -25.65 -5.38 -20.80
C ASP A 42 -24.97 -4.33 -21.70
N VAL A 43 -25.76 -3.47 -22.34
CA VAL A 43 -25.27 -2.39 -23.20
C VAL A 43 -24.28 -1.48 -22.45
N SER A 44 -24.52 -1.23 -21.16
CA SER A 44 -23.64 -0.41 -20.34
C SER A 44 -22.29 -1.07 -20.04
N VAL A 45 -22.21 -2.40 -20.03
CA VAL A 45 -20.95 -3.15 -19.84
C VAL A 45 -20.05 -2.98 -21.06
N ILE A 46 -20.64 -3.01 -22.26
CA ILE A 46 -19.92 -2.86 -23.53
C ILE A 46 -19.39 -1.43 -23.68
N ARG A 47 -20.20 -0.42 -23.36
CA ARG A 47 -19.76 0.99 -23.38
C ARG A 47 -18.60 1.23 -22.41
N ARG A 48 -18.75 0.78 -21.16
CA ARG A 48 -17.69 0.88 -20.15
C ARG A 48 -16.41 0.14 -20.54
N LEU A 49 -16.52 -0.95 -21.30
CA LEU A 49 -15.36 -1.65 -21.85
C LEU A 49 -14.62 -0.80 -22.89
N ASP A 50 -15.33 -0.19 -23.84
CA ASP A 50 -14.75 0.70 -24.86
C ASP A 50 -14.10 1.93 -24.20
N ASP A 51 -14.81 2.56 -23.26
CA ASP A 51 -14.27 3.69 -22.49
C ASP A 51 -12.99 3.31 -21.75
N ARG A 52 -12.95 2.15 -21.08
CA ARG A 52 -11.74 1.71 -20.39
C ARG A 52 -10.59 1.45 -21.34
N LEU A 53 -10.84 0.80 -22.46
CA LEU A 53 -9.80 0.51 -23.45
C LEU A 53 -9.21 1.79 -24.03
N ARG A 54 -10.04 2.79 -24.31
CA ARG A 54 -9.60 4.08 -24.86
C ARG A 54 -8.87 4.95 -23.84
N ASN A 55 -9.36 4.99 -22.60
CA ASN A 55 -8.86 5.92 -21.59
C ASN A 55 -7.73 5.35 -20.72
N THR A 56 -7.75 4.04 -20.46
CA THR A 56 -6.81 3.39 -19.52
C THR A 56 -6.07 2.19 -20.12
N GLY A 57 -6.48 1.70 -21.29
CA GLY A 57 -5.91 0.50 -21.93
C GLY A 57 -6.27 -0.82 -21.23
N SER A 58 -7.11 -0.80 -20.18
CA SER A 58 -7.46 -2.00 -19.41
C SER A 58 -8.72 -2.68 -19.95
N VAL A 59 -8.59 -3.97 -20.29
CA VAL A 59 -9.73 -4.84 -20.63
C VAL A 59 -10.59 -5.11 -19.40
N LEU A 60 -9.98 -5.36 -18.26
CA LEU A 60 -10.69 -5.67 -17.02
C LEU A 60 -11.23 -4.41 -16.35
N PRO A 61 -12.40 -4.49 -15.68
CA PRO A 61 -12.82 -3.43 -14.79
C PRO A 61 -11.75 -3.15 -13.75
N THR A 62 -11.35 -1.89 -13.65
CA THR A 62 -10.55 -1.34 -12.57
C THR A 62 -11.38 -1.26 -11.29
N ALA A 63 -12.01 -2.37 -10.87
CA ALA A 63 -12.69 -2.47 -9.58
C ALA A 63 -11.71 -2.30 -8.41
N ASN A 64 -10.39 -2.24 -8.68
CA ASN A 64 -9.32 -2.16 -7.69
C ASN A 64 -8.30 -1.04 -7.94
N LEU A 65 -8.44 -0.21 -9.00
CA LEU A 65 -7.45 0.88 -9.20
C LEU A 65 -7.76 2.09 -8.33
N HIS A 66 -9.03 2.26 -8.00
CA HIS A 66 -9.40 3.01 -6.83
C HIS A 66 -9.67 2.00 -5.71
N ASP A 67 -8.68 1.91 -4.83
CA ASP A 67 -8.89 1.62 -3.42
C ASP A 67 -9.83 2.73 -2.86
N THR A 68 -11.07 2.86 -3.37
CA THR A 68 -12.14 3.75 -2.86
C THR A 68 -12.66 3.26 -1.52
N GLY A 69 -11.86 2.49 -0.78
CA GLY A 69 -11.99 2.51 0.65
C GLY A 69 -11.82 3.95 1.12
N ARG A 70 -12.61 4.36 2.10
CA ARG A 70 -12.31 5.54 2.92
C ARG A 70 -10.81 5.50 3.25
N PRO A 71 -10.05 6.61 3.10
CA PRO A 71 -8.65 6.64 3.49
C PRO A 71 -8.54 6.01 4.88
N ARG A 72 -7.76 4.94 4.96
CA ARG A 72 -7.69 4.08 6.17
C ARG A 72 -7.05 4.81 7.35
N SER A 73 -6.49 6.00 7.12
CA SER A 73 -6.06 6.93 8.16
C SER A 73 -7.21 7.88 8.49
N GLY A 74 -7.78 7.73 9.69
CA GLY A 74 -8.57 8.79 10.32
C GLY A 74 -7.72 9.99 10.78
N LEU A 75 -6.50 10.13 10.26
CA LEU A 75 -5.56 11.20 10.56
C LEU A 75 -5.52 12.16 9.38
N THR A 76 -5.53 13.45 9.67
CA THR A 76 -5.11 14.47 8.70
C THR A 76 -3.59 14.38 8.51
N VAL A 77 -3.08 14.92 7.40
CA VAL A 77 -1.62 14.97 7.12
C VAL A 77 -0.88 15.66 8.27
N ALA A 78 -1.39 16.80 8.74
CA ALA A 78 -0.82 17.53 9.87
C ALA A 78 -0.77 16.71 11.17
N GLN A 79 -1.79 15.87 11.45
CA GLN A 79 -1.77 15.00 12.62
C GLN A 79 -0.76 13.85 12.47
N ALA A 80 -0.61 13.31 11.26
CA ALA A 80 0.39 12.28 10.99
C ALA A 80 1.80 12.85 11.21
N ASP A 81 2.09 14.04 10.67
CA ASP A 81 3.38 14.70 10.82
C ASP A 81 3.69 15.02 12.29
N ALA A 82 2.71 15.52 13.05
CA ALA A 82 2.87 15.77 14.48
C ALA A 82 3.17 14.50 15.29
N ILE A 83 2.57 13.36 14.93
CA ILE A 83 2.89 12.07 15.56
C ILE A 83 4.32 11.65 15.25
N LEU A 84 4.77 11.80 14.00
CA LEU A 84 6.12 11.41 13.59
C LEU A 84 7.18 12.28 14.24
N GLN A 85 6.98 13.60 14.26
CA GLN A 85 7.86 14.54 14.97
C GLN A 85 7.95 14.19 16.46
N ARG A 86 6.83 13.90 17.10
CA ARG A 86 6.81 13.55 18.54
C ARG A 86 7.60 12.27 18.84
N VAL A 87 7.58 11.30 17.93
CA VAL A 87 8.35 10.06 18.05
C VAL A 87 9.84 10.31 17.82
N GLU A 88 10.20 11.21 16.91
CA GLU A 88 11.58 11.61 16.67
C GLU A 88 12.19 12.33 17.88
N GLU A 89 11.43 13.25 18.49
CA GLU A 89 11.84 13.97 19.71
C GLU A 89 11.96 13.05 20.94
N THR A 90 11.13 12.02 21.05
CA THR A 90 11.17 11.07 22.16
C THR A 90 10.78 9.66 21.71
N PRO A 91 11.77 8.82 21.32
CA PRO A 91 11.51 7.48 20.80
C PRO A 91 10.86 6.51 21.80
N GLU A 92 10.93 6.81 23.10
CA GLU A 92 10.40 5.97 24.18
C GLU A 92 8.89 6.15 24.41
N VAL A 93 8.24 7.09 23.72
CA VAL A 93 6.82 7.39 23.93
C VAL A 93 5.95 6.21 23.49
N SER A 94 5.00 5.84 24.35
CA SER A 94 4.07 4.75 24.02
C SER A 94 3.06 5.16 22.95
N THR A 95 2.71 4.22 22.08
CA THR A 95 1.63 4.41 21.08
C THR A 95 0.28 4.78 21.69
N ARG A 96 0.02 4.44 22.96
CA ARG A 96 -1.17 4.84 23.70
C ARG A 96 -1.12 6.30 24.16
N ALA A 97 0.06 6.79 24.55
CA ALA A 97 0.25 8.19 24.92
C ALA A 97 0.05 9.10 23.70
N LEU A 98 0.70 8.78 22.57
CA LEU A 98 0.52 9.49 21.30
C LEU A 98 -0.95 9.55 20.85
N ALA A 99 -1.66 8.42 21.00
CA ALA A 99 -3.08 8.36 20.67
C ALA A 99 -3.94 9.32 21.51
N ARG A 100 -3.62 9.45 22.81
CA ARG A 100 -4.33 10.39 23.70
C ARG A 100 -3.99 11.85 23.38
N GLU A 101 -2.72 12.15 23.18
CA GLU A 101 -2.22 13.49 22.85
C GLU A 101 -2.84 14.00 21.54
N MET A 102 -2.89 13.15 20.52
CA MET A 102 -3.33 13.51 19.18
C MET A 102 -4.80 13.15 18.90
N THR A 103 -5.60 12.94 19.95
CA THR A 103 -7.05 12.57 19.88
C THR A 103 -7.37 11.50 18.83
N SER A 104 -6.51 10.50 18.74
CA SER A 104 -6.51 9.46 17.70
C SER A 104 -6.64 8.07 18.29
N SER A 105 -7.01 7.08 17.49
CA SER A 105 -7.04 5.69 17.96
C SER A 105 -5.62 5.10 18.04
N LYS A 106 -5.35 4.27 19.05
CA LYS A 106 -4.08 3.51 19.16
C LYS A 106 -3.80 2.71 17.89
N SER A 107 -4.82 2.10 17.29
CA SER A 107 -4.68 1.34 16.04
C SER A 107 -4.28 2.21 14.86
N THR A 108 -4.72 3.47 14.82
CA THR A 108 -4.35 4.40 13.75
C THR A 108 -2.90 4.83 13.88
N VAL A 109 -2.48 5.22 15.09
CA VAL A 109 -1.07 5.56 15.39
C VAL A 109 -0.15 4.39 15.05
N HIS A 110 -0.48 3.19 15.51
CA HIS A 110 0.33 2.01 15.24
C HIS A 110 0.41 1.65 13.75
N ARG A 111 -0.64 1.93 12.96
CA ARG A 111 -0.62 1.73 11.51
C ARG A 111 0.28 2.75 10.81
N LEU A 112 0.24 4.01 11.23
CA LEU A 112 1.11 5.09 10.74
C LEU A 112 2.58 4.73 11.00
N LEU A 113 2.94 4.37 12.23
CA LEU A 113 4.33 4.00 12.54
C LEU A 113 4.81 2.83 11.67
N ARG A 114 3.95 1.84 11.40
CA ARG A 114 4.28 0.74 10.49
C ARG A 114 4.41 1.15 9.03
N SER A 115 3.64 2.12 8.54
CA SER A 115 3.79 2.61 7.15
C SER A 115 5.11 3.34 6.97
N GLU A 116 5.55 4.08 7.99
CA GLU A 116 6.85 4.77 8.04
C GLU A 116 8.02 3.86 8.44
N ARG A 117 7.80 2.55 8.54
CA ARG A 117 8.83 1.56 8.92
C ARG A 117 9.47 1.81 10.29
N LEU A 118 8.73 2.45 11.20
CA LEU A 118 9.14 2.66 12.59
C LEU A 118 8.71 1.47 13.44
N HIS A 119 9.70 0.85 14.08
CA HIS A 119 9.51 -0.35 14.90
C HIS A 119 9.95 -0.09 16.35
N PRO A 120 9.18 -0.55 17.35
CA PRO A 120 9.63 -0.49 18.73
C PRO A 120 10.94 -1.26 18.88
N PHE A 121 11.97 -0.57 19.36
CA PHE A 121 13.25 -1.18 19.73
C PHE A 121 13.43 -1.06 21.24
N ARG A 122 13.70 -2.18 21.90
CA ARG A 122 14.01 -2.21 23.33
C ARG A 122 15.51 -2.35 23.50
N TYR A 123 16.18 -1.25 23.81
CA TYR A 123 17.57 -1.30 24.22
C TYR A 123 17.68 -2.09 25.54
N THR A 124 18.53 -3.12 25.53
CA THR A 124 18.79 -3.95 26.71
C THR A 124 20.22 -3.69 27.17
N THR A 125 20.37 -3.10 28.34
CA THR A 125 21.69 -2.91 28.98
C THR A 125 22.14 -4.24 29.58
N VAL A 126 23.12 -4.88 28.93
CA VAL A 126 23.67 -6.18 29.39
C VAL A 126 24.77 -5.99 30.45
N GLN A 127 25.39 -4.80 30.51
CA GLN A 127 26.48 -4.47 31.43
C GLN A 127 26.19 -3.15 32.15
N GLY A 128 26.40 -3.12 33.47
CA GLY A 128 26.30 -1.91 34.29
C GLY A 128 27.56 -1.05 34.16
N LEU A 129 27.77 -0.45 32.99
CA LEU A 129 28.93 0.39 32.69
C LEU A 129 28.98 1.59 33.63
N LYS A 130 30.13 1.80 34.27
CA LYS A 130 30.42 3.01 35.03
C LYS A 130 30.96 4.10 34.10
N PRO A 131 30.87 5.39 34.47
CA PRO A 131 31.44 6.49 33.70
C PRO A 131 32.91 6.27 33.29
N ASP A 132 33.72 5.69 34.17
CA ASP A 132 35.13 5.42 33.92
C ASP A 132 35.37 4.31 32.87
N ASP A 133 34.40 3.43 32.66
CA ASP A 133 34.52 2.30 31.74
C ASP A 133 34.43 2.75 30.27
N PHE A 134 33.76 3.87 29.98
CA PHE A 134 33.62 4.37 28.61
C PHE A 134 34.97 4.70 27.99
N GLN A 135 35.83 5.43 28.72
CA GLN A 135 37.16 5.81 28.23
C GLN A 135 38.07 4.59 28.06
N LYS A 136 38.05 3.65 29.01
CA LYS A 136 38.83 2.41 28.92
C LYS A 136 38.45 1.57 27.70
N ARG A 137 37.15 1.49 27.38
CA ARG A 137 36.66 0.76 26.22
C ARG A 137 37.05 1.42 24.90
N VAL A 138 36.99 2.75 24.82
CA VAL A 138 37.46 3.49 23.63
C VAL A 138 38.95 3.25 23.41
N ALA A 139 39.78 3.42 24.45
CA ALA A 139 41.21 3.20 24.36
C ALA A 139 41.56 1.75 23.95
N PHE A 140 40.83 0.76 24.45
CA PHE A 140 41.01 -0.63 24.04
C PHE A 140 40.66 -0.86 22.56
N CYS A 141 39.54 -0.29 22.08
CA CYS A 141 39.16 -0.38 20.67
C CYS A 141 40.19 0.29 19.76
N GLU A 142 40.69 1.47 20.12
CA GLU A 142 41.72 2.19 19.37
C GLU A 142 43.04 1.40 19.32
N TRP A 143 43.46 0.83 20.46
CA TRP A 143 44.62 -0.05 20.53
C TRP A 143 44.44 -1.26 19.62
N LEU A 144 43.28 -1.92 19.65
CA LEU A 144 42.99 -3.10 18.82
C LEU A 144 43.05 -2.77 17.31
N LEU A 145 42.50 -1.63 16.91
CA LEU A 145 42.56 -1.15 15.52
C LEU A 145 43.99 -0.85 15.07
N GLN A 146 44.83 -0.31 15.96
CA GLN A 146 46.24 -0.08 15.67
C GLN A 146 46.99 -1.39 15.45
N GLN A 147 46.78 -2.41 16.30
CA GLN A 147 47.40 -3.73 16.10
C GLN A 147 47.02 -4.34 14.75
N GLN A 148 45.73 -4.28 14.36
CA GLN A 148 45.28 -4.78 13.05
C GLN A 148 45.93 -4.07 11.85
N ASN A 149 46.27 -2.78 12.00
CA ASN A 149 46.98 -2.03 10.95
C ASN A 149 48.49 -2.28 10.94
N THR A 150 49.06 -2.84 12.01
CA THR A 150 50.51 -3.13 12.09
C THR A 150 50.86 -4.52 11.59
N ASP A 151 49.87 -5.44 11.60
CA ASP A 151 49.99 -6.83 11.12
C ASP A 151 49.67 -7.00 9.61
N ASN A 152 49.40 -5.91 8.89
CA ASN A 152 49.32 -5.84 7.41
C ASN A 152 50.58 -5.18 6.84
#